data_AF-A0A7C4LHZ1-F1
#
_entry.id   AF-A0A7C4LHZ1-F1
#
_cell.length_a   1.000
_cell.length_b   1.000
_cell.length_c   1.000
_cell.angle_alpha   90.00
_cell.angle_beta   90.00
_cell.angle_gamma   90.00
#
_symmetry.space_group_name_H-M   'P 1'
#
loop_
_entity.id
_entity.type
_entity.pdbx_description
1 polymer ?
#
loop_
_entity_poly.entity_id
_entity_poly.type
_entity_poly.pdbx_seq_one_letter_code
_entity_poly.pdbx_strand_id
1 'polypeptide(L)'
;MEPSALKKQLAEYLSRRSPGILEFFNVYCTLMYKTDCLTLLFTSPSKLYHIVLMHYKGDAISADYVFTLIFLNPLALLLGREEIIGELLYLAKTGRDKDFAQMLTTLSSKLTAPS
;
A
#
# COMPACT_ATOMS: atom_id res chain seq x y z
N MET A 1 11.55 -1.67 11.99
CA MET A 1 11.47 -0.49 11.09
C MET A 1 10.18 0.27 11.37
N GLU A 2 10.29 1.54 11.74
CA GLU A 2 9.14 2.42 11.98
C GLU A 2 8.28 2.56 10.72
N PRO A 3 6.93 2.68 10.82
CA PRO A 3 6.05 2.90 9.67
C PRO A 3 6.48 4.08 8.78
N SER A 4 7.11 5.10 9.36
CA SER A 4 7.68 6.24 8.65
C SER A 4 8.86 5.88 7.75
N ALA A 5 9.72 4.94 8.17
CA ALA A 5 10.87 4.48 7.39
C ALA A 5 10.44 3.56 6.24
N LEU A 6 9.49 2.65 6.47
CA LEU A 6 8.92 1.81 5.41
C LEU A 6 8.20 2.66 4.36
N LYS A 7 7.41 3.65 4.79
CA LYS A 7 6.77 4.62 3.88
C LYS A 7 7.81 5.33 3.01
N LYS A 8 8.92 5.79 3.59
CA LYS A 8 10.00 6.46 2.85
C LYS A 8 10.66 5.53 1.83
N GLN A 9 11.00 4.31 2.22
CA GLN A 9 11.59 3.32 1.31
C GLN A 9 10.65 2.98 0.16
N LEU A 10 9.34 2.85 0.43
CA LEU A 10 8.34 2.62 -0.60
C LEU A 10 8.24 3.80 -1.58
N ALA A 11 8.26 5.04 -1.08
CA ALA A 11 8.29 6.23 -1.93
C ALA A 11 9.54 6.27 -2.84
N GLU A 12 10.71 5.95 -2.28
CA GLU A 12 11.97 5.90 -3.03
C GLU A 12 11.96 4.77 -4.07
N TYR A 13 11.41 3.61 -3.74
CA TYR A 13 11.27 2.50 -4.67
C TYR A 13 10.38 2.88 -5.87
N LEU A 14 9.20 3.43 -5.58
CA LEU A 14 8.21 3.78 -6.60
C LEU A 14 8.70 4.91 -7.52
N SER A 15 9.33 5.95 -6.96
CA SER A 15 9.88 7.05 -7.77
C SER A 15 10.96 6.58 -8.75
N ARG A 16 11.74 5.55 -8.40
CA ARG A 16 12.78 4.98 -9.27
C ARG A 16 12.23 3.98 -10.30
N ARG A 17 11.29 3.12 -9.89
CA ARG A 17 10.81 2.00 -10.71
C ARG A 17 9.60 2.32 -11.57
N SER A 18 8.77 3.26 -11.11
CA SER A 18 7.54 3.68 -11.78
C SER A 18 7.37 5.20 -11.68
N PRO A 19 8.24 6.00 -12.34
CA PRO A 19 8.16 7.46 -12.27
C PRO A 19 6.77 7.98 -12.69
N GLY A 20 6.19 8.93 -11.93
CA GLY A 20 4.89 9.52 -12.25
C GLY A 20 3.67 8.77 -11.69
N ILE A 21 3.83 7.51 -11.25
CA ILE A 21 2.69 6.69 -10.78
C ILE A 21 2.07 7.28 -9.50
N LEU A 22 2.90 7.74 -8.57
CA LEU A 22 2.44 8.30 -7.31
C LEU A 22 1.81 9.66 -7.53
N GLU A 23 2.39 10.50 -8.39
CA GLU A 23 1.85 11.80 -8.78
C GLU A 23 0.46 11.64 -9.39
N PHE A 24 0.28 10.66 -10.28
CA PHE A 24 -1.00 10.36 -10.90
C PHE A 24 -2.07 9.95 -9.86
N PHE A 25 -1.78 8.94 -9.03
CA PHE A 25 -2.75 8.50 -8.02
C PHE A 25 -2.98 9.55 -6.93
N ASN A 26 -1.97 10.36 -6.59
CA ASN A 26 -2.08 11.42 -5.58
C ASN A 26 -3.11 12.48 -5.96
N VAL A 27 -3.40 12.69 -7.25
CA VAL A 27 -4.52 13.54 -7.68
C VAL A 27 -5.82 13.02 -7.06
N TYR A 28 -6.10 11.72 -7.19
CA TYR A 28 -7.31 11.11 -6.63
C TYR A 28 -7.30 11.09 -5.10
N CYS A 29 -6.18 10.69 -4.48
CA CYS A 29 -6.05 10.64 -3.02
C CYS A 29 -6.27 12.04 -2.39
N THR A 30 -5.71 13.08 -3.01
CA THR A 30 -5.87 14.46 -2.56
C THR A 30 -7.30 14.97 -2.77
N LEU A 31 -7.91 14.68 -3.92
CA LEU A 31 -9.28 15.13 -4.20
C LEU A 31 -10.28 14.52 -3.22
N MET A 32 -10.20 13.21 -2.99
CA MET A 32 -11.18 12.45 -2.20
C MET A 32 -10.93 12.50 -0.68
N TYR A 33 -9.67 12.45 -0.24
CA TYR A 33 -9.33 12.30 1.19
C TYR A 33 -8.33 13.33 1.71
N LYS A 34 -7.97 14.35 0.91
CA LYS A 34 -7.09 15.47 1.31
C LYS A 34 -5.72 15.02 1.84
N THR A 35 -5.21 13.89 1.37
CA THR A 35 -3.90 13.35 1.76
C THR A 35 -3.28 12.54 0.62
N ASP A 36 -1.99 12.21 0.72
CA ASP A 36 -1.27 11.42 -0.28
C ASP A 36 -1.58 9.92 -0.17
N CYS A 37 -1.41 9.19 -1.28
CA CYS A 37 -1.73 7.77 -1.37
C CYS A 37 -0.87 6.92 -0.45
N LEU A 38 0.39 7.28 -0.21
CA LEU A 38 1.22 6.54 0.73
C LEU A 38 0.73 6.75 2.16
N THR A 39 0.31 7.95 2.54
CA THR A 39 -0.37 8.14 3.84
C THR A 39 -1.59 7.23 3.95
N LEU A 40 -2.48 7.21 2.93
CA LEU A 40 -3.63 6.31 2.95
C LEU A 40 -3.24 4.84 3.05
N LEU A 41 -2.21 4.38 2.34
CA LEU A 41 -1.77 2.99 2.42
C LEU A 41 -1.43 2.56 3.86
N PHE A 42 -0.81 3.44 4.65
CA PHE A 42 -0.41 3.12 6.03
C PHE A 42 -1.47 3.47 7.09
N THR A 43 -2.44 4.34 6.79
CA THR A 43 -3.47 4.76 7.78
C THR A 43 -4.87 4.23 7.50
N SER A 44 -5.22 4.05 6.22
CA SER A 44 -6.55 3.65 5.75
C SER A 44 -6.47 2.98 4.37
N PRO A 45 -5.81 1.81 4.26
CA PRO A 45 -5.58 1.12 2.99
C PRO A 45 -6.88 0.80 2.23
N SER A 46 -7.99 0.59 2.93
CA SER A 46 -9.30 0.41 2.32
C SER A 46 -9.78 1.62 1.50
N LYS A 47 -9.48 2.84 1.96
CA LYS A 47 -9.78 4.08 1.22
C LYS A 47 -8.93 4.20 -0.04
N LEU A 48 -7.66 3.80 0.03
CA LEU A 48 -6.81 3.76 -1.15
C LEU A 48 -7.30 2.70 -2.15
N TYR A 49 -7.69 1.52 -1.67
CA TYR A 49 -8.28 0.49 -2.52
C TYR A 49 -9.57 0.99 -3.17
N HIS A 50 -10.43 1.69 -2.43
CA HIS A 50 -11.64 2.31 -2.98
C HIS A 50 -11.33 3.31 -4.11
N ILE A 51 -10.28 4.14 -3.99
CA ILE A 51 -9.84 5.03 -5.08
C ILE A 51 -9.49 4.24 -6.33
N VAL A 52 -8.71 3.17 -6.19
CA VAL A 52 -8.31 2.32 -7.32
C VAL A 52 -9.55 1.67 -7.93
N LEU A 53 -10.45 1.14 -7.11
CA LEU A 53 -11.71 0.55 -7.56
C LEU A 53 -12.56 1.53 -8.37
N MET A 54 -12.68 2.77 -7.89
CA MET A 54 -13.45 3.81 -8.58
C MET A 54 -12.78 4.25 -9.90
N HIS A 55 -11.45 4.31 -9.95
CA HIS A 55 -10.71 4.56 -11.19
C HIS A 55 -11.05 3.52 -12.27
N TYR A 56 -11.15 2.24 -11.87
CA TYR A 56 -11.55 1.15 -12.75
C TYR A 56 -13.07 0.92 -12.81
N LYS A 57 -13.88 1.94 -12.49
CA LYS A 57 -15.36 1.91 -12.59
C LYS A 57 -16.03 0.73 -11.86
N GLY A 58 -15.44 0.28 -10.76
CA GLY A 58 -15.94 -0.83 -9.96
C GLY A 58 -15.46 -2.22 -10.40
N ASP A 59 -14.59 -2.33 -11.40
CA ASP A 59 -14.00 -3.63 -11.76
C ASP A 59 -12.98 -4.08 -10.70
N ALA A 60 -13.42 -5.03 -9.87
CA ALA A 60 -12.61 -5.57 -8.79
C ALA A 60 -11.38 -6.33 -9.28
N ILE A 61 -11.41 -6.96 -10.47
CA ILE A 61 -10.27 -7.73 -10.98
C ILE A 61 -9.15 -6.76 -11.36
N SER A 62 -9.45 -5.70 -12.12
CA SER A 62 -8.47 -4.67 -12.44
C SER A 62 -7.98 -3.94 -11.19
N ALA A 63 -8.87 -3.64 -10.23
CA ALA A 63 -8.50 -2.97 -9.00
C ALA A 63 -7.56 -3.81 -8.14
N ASP A 64 -7.86 -5.09 -7.95
CA ASP A 64 -7.00 -6.05 -7.25
C ASP A 64 -5.61 -6.13 -7.88
N TYR A 65 -5.57 -6.29 -9.21
CA TYR A 65 -4.33 -6.42 -9.96
C TYR A 65 -3.46 -5.16 -9.81
N VAL A 66 -4.05 -3.99 -10.00
CA VAL A 66 -3.31 -2.71 -9.99
C VAL A 66 -2.89 -2.33 -8.57
N PHE A 67 -3.77 -2.53 -7.58
CA PHE A 67 -3.44 -2.28 -6.18
C PHE A 67 -2.29 -3.19 -5.73
N THR A 68 -2.32 -4.46 -6.14
CA THR A 68 -1.26 -5.41 -5.87
C THR A 68 0.05 -4.98 -6.55
N LEU A 69 0.01 -4.70 -7.85
CA LEU A 69 1.19 -4.35 -8.63
C LEU A 69 1.88 -3.08 -8.13
N ILE A 70 1.12 -2.03 -7.83
CA ILE A 70 1.66 -0.71 -7.49
C ILE A 70 2.01 -0.59 -6.02
N PHE A 71 1.18 -1.12 -5.12
CA PHE A 71 1.37 -0.88 -3.68
C PHE A 71 1.88 -2.11 -2.95
N LEU A 72 1.25 -3.28 -3.13
CA LEU A 72 1.56 -4.45 -2.31
C LEU A 72 2.83 -5.18 -2.73
N ASN A 73 3.10 -5.34 -4.03
CA ASN A 73 4.31 -6.01 -4.52
C ASN A 73 5.58 -5.27 -4.05
N PRO A 74 5.71 -3.94 -4.23
CA PRO A 74 6.85 -3.21 -3.70
C PRO A 74 6.96 -3.30 -2.17
N LEU A 75 5.84 -3.25 -1.46
CA LEU A 75 5.81 -3.34 -0.01
C LEU A 75 6.28 -4.71 0.50
N ALA A 76 5.79 -5.79 -0.12
CA ALA A 76 6.18 -7.16 0.16
C ALA A 76 7.65 -7.43 -0.16
N LEU A 77 8.15 -6.89 -1.28
CA LEU A 77 9.56 -6.92 -1.64
C LEU A 77 10.44 -6.24 -0.59
N LEU A 78 10.08 -5.03 -0.16
CA LEU A 78 10.82 -4.29 0.87
C LEU A 78 10.81 -5.00 2.23
N LEU A 79 9.76 -5.77 2.52
CA LEU A 79 9.67 -6.59 3.72
C LEU A 79 10.34 -7.96 3.57
N GLY A 80 10.71 -8.38 2.36
CA GLY A 80 11.22 -9.71 2.06
C GLY A 80 10.21 -10.82 2.36
N ARG A 81 8.93 -10.57 2.08
CA ARG A 81 7.79 -11.42 2.47
C ARG A 81 6.71 -11.38 1.38
N GLU A 82 6.86 -12.13 0.29
CA GLU A 82 5.88 -12.15 -0.81
C GLU A 82 4.56 -12.84 -0.43
N GLU A 83 4.61 -13.76 0.54
CA GLU A 83 3.46 -14.55 1.00
C GLU A 83 2.33 -13.69 1.61
N ILE A 84 2.62 -12.44 1.99
CA ILE A 84 1.66 -11.56 2.68
C ILE A 84 0.74 -10.81 1.71
N ILE A 85 1.05 -10.80 0.41
CA ILE A 85 0.36 -9.95 -0.59
C ILE A 85 -1.15 -10.24 -0.59
N GLY A 86 -1.53 -11.51 -0.59
CA GLY A 86 -2.94 -11.92 -0.59
C GLY A 86 -3.68 -11.48 0.67
N GLU A 87 -3.04 -11.57 1.83
CA GLU A 87 -3.63 -11.16 3.11
C GLU A 87 -3.76 -9.63 3.18
N LEU A 88 -2.73 -8.89 2.79
CA LEU A 88 -2.79 -7.42 2.73
C LEU A 88 -3.88 -6.93 1.78
N LEU A 89 -4.02 -7.57 0.61
CA LEU A 89 -5.09 -7.26 -0.33
C LEU A 89 -6.46 -7.54 0.30
N TYR A 90 -6.65 -8.71 0.92
CA TYR A 90 -7.88 -9.05 1.60
C TYR A 90 -8.25 -8.04 2.69
N LEU A 91 -7.29 -7.64 3.53
CA LEU A 91 -7.52 -6.69 4.61
C LEU A 91 -7.90 -5.30 4.08
N ALA A 92 -7.23 -4.83 3.02
CA ALA A 92 -7.58 -3.57 2.36
C ALA A 92 -9.00 -3.61 1.78
N LYS A 93 -9.36 -4.68 1.07
CA LYS A 93 -10.67 -4.85 0.44
C LYS A 93 -11.83 -4.92 1.44
N THR A 94 -11.57 -5.51 2.60
CA THR A 94 -12.60 -5.76 3.62
C THR A 94 -12.68 -4.67 4.69
N GLY A 95 -11.93 -3.57 4.54
CA GLY A 95 -11.97 -2.45 5.50
C GLY A 95 -11.23 -2.72 6.81
N ARG A 96 -10.37 -3.74 6.86
CA ARG A 96 -9.64 -4.18 8.06
C ARG A 96 -8.34 -3.40 8.24
N ASP A 97 -8.43 -2.07 8.18
CA ASP A 97 -7.29 -1.15 8.14
C ASP A 97 -6.35 -1.30 9.35
N LYS A 98 -6.90 -1.56 10.54
CA LYS A 98 -6.12 -1.77 11.77
C LYS A 98 -5.26 -3.04 11.70
N ASP A 99 -5.84 -4.13 11.20
CA ASP A 99 -5.14 -5.41 11.09
C ASP A 99 -4.05 -5.32 10.02
N PHE A 100 -4.31 -4.60 8.93
CA PHE A 100 -3.30 -4.28 7.91
C PHE A 100 -2.11 -3.54 8.54
N ALA A 101 -2.36 -2.47 9.30
CA ALA A 101 -1.30 -1.70 9.96
C ALA A 101 -0.54 -2.55 11.00
N GLN A 102 -1.25 -3.39 11.75
CA GLN A 102 -0.65 -4.30 12.74
C GLN A 102 0.25 -5.34 12.06
N MET A 103 -0.18 -5.90 10.92
CA MET A 103 0.61 -6.84 10.14
C MET A 103 1.92 -6.20 9.68
N LEU A 104 1.87 -5.00 9.10
CA LEU A 104 3.08 -4.27 8.68
C LEU A 104 4.03 -3.99 9.84
N THR A 105 3.51 -3.59 11.00
CA THR A 105 4.32 -3.31 12.20
C THR A 105 5.01 -4.58 12.74
N THR A 106 4.30 -5.70 12.73
CA THR A 106 4.82 -6.99 13.19
C THR A 106 5.92 -7.51 12.27
N LEU A 107 5.76 -7.33 10.96
CA LEU A 107 6.77 -7.76 9.98
C LEU A 107 7.98 -6.84 9.97
N SER A 108 7.77 -5.53 10.09
CA SER A 108 8.84 -4.54 10.07
C SER A 108 9.75 -4.60 11.30
N SER A 109 9.24 -5.05 12.45
CA SER A 109 10.02 -5.24 13.69
C SER A 109 10.92 -6.49 13.66
N LYS A 110 10.50 -7.55 12.97
CA LYS A 110 11.28 -8.79 12.80
C LYS A 110 12.52 -8.62 11.93
N LEU A 111 12.55 -7.59 11.06
CA LEU A 111 13.72 -7.24 10.24
C LEU A 111 14.82 -6.51 11.05
N THR A 112 14.50 -6.02 12.25
CA THR A 112 15.43 -5.25 13.11
C THR A 112 16.00 -6.05 14.28
N ALA A 113 15.58 -7.30 14.48
CA ALA A 113 16.18 -8.17 15.49
C ALA A 113 17.46 -8.80 14.91
N PRO A 114 18.64 -8.56 15.50
CA PRO A 114 19.84 -9.29 15.10
C PRO A 114 19.64 -10.77 15.45
N SER A 115 19.79 -11.63 14.45
CA SER A 115 20.05 -13.06 14.63
C SER A 115 21.37 -13.27 15.35
#